data_AF-A0A534MQ19-F1
#
_entry.id   AF-A0A534MQ19-F1
#
_cell.length_a   1.000
_cell.length_b   1.000
_cell.length_c   1.000
_cell.angle_alpha   90.00
_cell.angle_beta   90.00
_cell.angle_gamma   90.00
#
_symmetry.space_group_name_H-M   'P 1'
#
loop_
_entity.id
_entity.type
_entity.pdbx_description
1 polymer ?
#
loop_
_entity_poly.entity_id
_entity_poly.type
_entity_poly.pdbx_seq_one_letter_code
_entity_poly.pdbx_strand_id
1 'polypeptide(L)'
;MELGCVAQDGHLVVTDTMGHKVRFRAYRIDEAHKSFEVLGNKRPLEPLGEVTVTAYLHRTGWSVPGEVVLKRSQARVYRGKTSHVLLGTSWKSIECLHKREEPEVFGPYLSNLKPEPFYVDREQPFFMLIDDTSVKGHRQSGTTVELFGVERKEFLDFVLGKLRIVLEFTRNDNATALASNFLVAHDLKALDASTIVDIDRSTEIVSPQPAKGPSERHGKAYYRRELVDLRSKWPSLAWSRWAANAEAHGAGFAQVMRQIEVLPDPNRIDLDALDRFLRTSASDTLFAAFLMDAAAYVGLGFLEALGTRARYRWTSVKAQPMPVLFFDEVEAYVSPAAWIAKIWVTKAPTPLHATAAQWAFEIRSALAFRHRAEFSALGFMPSLTDGFKSLRDRVTEGARHVRGTSRILGATHMEVRLLSFGEYEVYYVTGEVIDDTGSRYLPVMAVPFSSRTQTWIGSLDGSSPRSPTREDVAIVRFRGNDLVPLGVQLANYPEVGPSFAQRHGPLTLETIAVAAKGQVLTPRLRQARPEVKDFLAPMDGQDTGVPLSPYASVLGLIEKVEETTNPFANVGLWRIGLDVSGFRCEVLVRKDRCDGLPALRNHFTGQAWIVATMEPESVSTGSYIR
;
A
#
# COMPACT_ATOMS: atom_id res chain seq x y z
N MET A 1 -18.30 13.91 14.95
CA MET A 1 -19.23 15.05 15.04
C MET A 1 -18.48 16.27 14.55
N GLU A 2 -19.12 17.04 13.69
CA GLU A 2 -18.55 18.28 13.14
C GLU A 2 -19.61 19.39 13.22
N LEU A 3 -19.19 20.58 13.62
CA LEU A 3 -20.04 21.76 13.78
C LEU A 3 -19.62 22.83 12.80
N GLY A 4 -20.56 23.67 12.37
CA GLY A 4 -20.27 24.62 11.30
C GLY A 4 -21.46 25.51 10.97
N CYS A 5 -21.32 26.35 9.96
CA CYS A 5 -22.42 27.13 9.41
C CYS A 5 -22.71 26.74 7.97
N VAL A 6 -23.91 27.06 7.54
CA VAL A 6 -24.33 26.94 6.16
C VAL A 6 -24.12 28.29 5.49
N ALA A 7 -23.28 28.31 4.45
CA ALA A 7 -23.05 29.47 3.61
C ALA A 7 -24.33 29.86 2.85
N GLN A 8 -24.39 31.08 2.29
CA GLN A 8 -25.57 31.57 1.54
C GLN A 8 -25.94 30.67 0.35
N ASP A 9 -24.95 30.02 -0.26
CA ASP A 9 -25.12 29.08 -1.36
C ASP A 9 -25.42 27.64 -0.91
N GLY A 10 -25.60 27.43 0.39
CA GLY A 10 -25.90 26.14 1.02
C GLY A 10 -24.67 25.31 1.39
N HIS A 11 -23.44 25.73 1.03
CA HIS A 11 -22.25 24.94 1.31
C HIS A 11 -21.83 24.96 2.78
N LEU A 12 -21.19 23.89 3.22
CA LEU A 12 -20.76 23.77 4.62
C LEU A 12 -19.47 24.53 4.88
N VAL A 13 -19.44 25.28 5.98
CA VAL A 13 -18.22 25.79 6.60
C VAL A 13 -18.07 25.14 7.97
N VAL A 14 -17.26 24.09 8.03
CA VAL A 14 -16.96 23.36 9.27
C VAL A 14 -16.01 24.21 10.10
N THR A 15 -16.29 24.33 11.39
CA THR A 15 -15.39 24.99 12.34
C THR A 15 -15.04 24.05 13.46
N ASP A 16 -13.76 23.82 13.68
CA ASP A 16 -13.33 23.06 14.85
C ASP A 16 -13.34 23.91 16.13
N THR A 17 -13.34 23.26 17.28
CA THR A 17 -13.32 23.90 18.59
C THR A 17 -12.02 24.66 18.89
N MET A 18 -10.99 24.52 18.03
CA MET A 18 -9.78 25.36 18.06
C MET A 18 -9.95 26.66 17.27
N GLY A 19 -11.06 26.82 16.56
CA GLY A 19 -11.43 28.01 15.79
C GLY A 19 -10.95 28.00 14.33
N HIS A 20 -10.47 26.88 13.79
CA HIS A 20 -10.20 26.79 12.35
C HIS A 20 -11.48 26.55 11.57
N LYS A 21 -11.66 27.33 10.51
CA LYS A 21 -12.82 27.27 9.63
C LYS A 21 -12.40 26.69 8.29
N VAL A 22 -13.10 25.68 7.80
CA VAL A 22 -12.82 25.01 6.52
C VAL A 22 -14.10 24.96 5.71
N ARG A 23 -14.07 25.49 4.49
CA ARG A 23 -15.22 25.45 3.58
C ARG A 23 -15.17 24.18 2.73
N PHE A 24 -16.22 23.37 2.79
CA PHE A 24 -16.34 22.15 2.00
C PHE A 24 -17.38 22.34 0.90
N ARG A 25 -16.93 22.69 -0.31
CA ARG A 25 -17.80 22.81 -1.49
C ARG A 25 -18.36 21.46 -1.97
N ALA A 26 -17.76 20.35 -1.51
CA ALA A 26 -18.30 19.01 -1.73
C ALA A 26 -19.66 18.78 -1.03
N TYR A 27 -19.98 19.53 0.03
CA TYR A 27 -21.19 19.33 0.81
C TYR A 27 -22.10 20.54 0.70
N ARG A 28 -23.39 20.30 0.49
CA ARG A 28 -24.41 21.35 0.42
C ARG A 28 -25.69 20.89 1.10
N ILE A 29 -26.28 21.76 1.92
CA ILE A 29 -27.60 21.53 2.51
C ILE A 29 -28.61 22.37 1.75
N ASP A 30 -29.66 21.73 1.23
CA ASP A 30 -30.82 22.36 0.62
C ASP A 30 -32.04 22.05 1.47
N GLU A 31 -32.32 22.93 2.45
CA GLU A 31 -33.42 22.74 3.38
C GLU A 31 -34.79 22.85 2.68
N ALA A 32 -34.91 23.67 1.64
CA ALA A 32 -36.16 23.84 0.89
C ALA A 32 -36.62 22.52 0.25
N HIS A 33 -35.68 21.76 -0.30
CA HIS A 33 -35.93 20.43 -0.86
C HIS A 33 -35.68 19.30 0.13
N LYS A 34 -35.38 19.60 1.40
CA LYS A 34 -35.01 18.64 2.45
C LYS A 34 -33.99 17.64 1.94
N SER A 35 -32.87 18.15 1.41
CA SER A 35 -31.82 17.30 0.86
C SER A 35 -30.43 17.69 1.34
N PHE A 36 -29.58 16.69 1.49
CA PHE A 36 -28.17 16.81 1.74
C PHE A 36 -27.40 16.35 0.51
N GLU A 37 -26.64 17.25 -0.08
CA GLU A 37 -25.86 16.98 -1.28
C GLU A 37 -24.40 16.71 -0.94
N VAL A 38 -23.88 15.64 -1.54
CA VAL A 38 -22.46 15.28 -1.49
C VAL A 38 -21.96 15.11 -2.92
N LEU A 39 -21.02 15.95 -3.34
CA LEU A 39 -20.47 15.98 -4.70
C LEU A 39 -21.55 16.04 -5.79
N GLY A 40 -22.57 16.90 -5.58
CA GLY A 40 -23.69 17.09 -6.51
C GLY A 40 -24.80 16.04 -6.42
N ASN A 41 -24.60 14.96 -5.67
CA ASN A 41 -25.61 13.93 -5.48
C ASN A 41 -26.54 14.23 -4.30
N LYS A 42 -27.83 14.37 -4.59
CA LYS A 42 -28.89 14.70 -3.61
C LYS A 42 -29.29 13.47 -2.79
N ARG A 43 -29.27 13.59 -1.47
CA ARG A 43 -29.80 12.58 -0.54
C ARG A 43 -30.97 13.17 0.23
N PRO A 44 -32.12 12.48 0.32
CA PRO A 44 -33.25 12.98 1.08
C PRO A 44 -32.91 13.03 2.58
N LEU A 45 -33.42 14.06 3.24
CA LEU A 45 -33.36 14.25 4.69
C LEU A 45 -34.75 14.02 5.28
N GLU A 46 -34.89 13.02 6.15
CA GLU A 46 -36.13 12.77 6.87
C GLU A 46 -36.20 13.69 8.10
N PRO A 47 -37.20 14.58 8.22
CA PRO A 47 -37.33 15.44 9.39
C PRO A 47 -37.76 14.62 10.61
N LEU A 48 -36.95 14.62 11.68
CA LEU A 48 -37.31 13.99 12.96
C LEU A 48 -38.05 14.95 13.90
N GLY A 49 -37.80 16.26 13.80
CA GLY A 49 -38.53 17.27 14.55
C GLY A 49 -37.65 18.40 15.06
N GLU A 50 -38.28 19.30 15.83
CA GLU A 50 -37.61 20.43 16.47
C GLU A 50 -36.97 20.01 17.79
N VAL A 51 -35.82 20.60 18.07
CA VAL A 51 -34.98 20.29 19.23
C VAL A 51 -34.35 21.57 19.77
N THR A 52 -34.16 21.62 21.09
CA THR A 52 -33.21 22.54 21.69
C THR A 52 -31.88 21.83 21.89
N VAL A 53 -30.81 22.32 21.27
CA VAL A 53 -29.49 21.71 21.29
C VAL A 53 -28.50 22.54 22.10
N THR A 54 -27.67 21.87 22.90
CA THR A 54 -26.48 22.44 23.55
C THR A 54 -25.31 21.49 23.35
N ALA A 55 -24.11 22.01 23.07
CA ALA A 55 -22.90 21.20 22.94
C ALA A 55 -21.81 21.62 23.92
N TYR A 56 -21.17 20.62 24.51
CA TYR A 56 -20.09 20.78 25.47
C TYR A 56 -18.81 20.10 24.97
N LEU A 57 -17.67 20.76 25.13
CA LEU A 57 -16.34 20.19 24.93
C LEU A 57 -15.78 19.71 26.27
N HIS A 58 -15.41 18.43 26.33
CA HIS A 58 -14.86 17.78 27.52
C HIS A 58 -13.37 17.49 27.31
N ARG A 59 -12.49 18.28 27.95
CA ARG A 59 -11.02 18.15 27.80
C ARG A 59 -10.44 16.96 28.56
N THR A 60 -10.99 16.67 29.74
CA THR A 60 -10.48 15.67 30.69
C THR A 60 -11.44 14.48 30.88
N GLY A 61 -12.40 14.33 29.96
CA GLY A 61 -13.39 13.26 29.98
C GLY A 61 -14.83 13.73 30.26
N TRP A 62 -15.80 12.92 29.87
CA TRP A 62 -17.23 13.17 30.03
C TRP A 62 -17.71 13.15 31.49
N SER A 63 -16.92 12.57 32.41
CA SER A 63 -17.23 12.62 33.86
C SER A 63 -16.97 13.99 34.51
N VAL A 64 -16.27 14.90 33.81
CA VAL A 64 -15.92 16.24 34.30
C VAL A 64 -16.82 17.27 33.59
N PRO A 65 -17.18 18.41 34.23
CA PRO A 65 -17.91 19.48 33.55
C PRO A 65 -17.22 19.93 32.25
N GLY A 66 -18.01 20.05 31.18
CA GLY A 66 -17.54 20.48 29.87
C GLY A 66 -17.70 21.99 29.64
N GLU A 67 -16.86 22.55 28.76
CA GLU A 67 -16.96 23.92 28.26
C GLU A 67 -18.10 24.03 27.24
N VAL A 68 -18.96 25.04 27.33
CA VAL A 68 -20.00 25.25 26.31
C VAL A 68 -19.32 25.67 25.00
N VAL A 69 -19.63 24.97 23.90
CA VAL A 69 -19.16 25.33 22.55
C VAL A 69 -20.31 25.70 21.61
N LEU A 70 -21.51 25.20 21.88
CA LEU A 70 -22.76 25.64 21.26
C LEU A 70 -23.73 25.98 22.39
N LYS A 71 -24.09 27.25 22.50
CA LYS A 71 -25.12 27.72 23.43
C LYS A 71 -26.45 27.04 23.13
N ARG A 72 -27.28 26.91 24.16
CA ARG A 72 -28.64 26.39 24.06
C ARG A 72 -29.42 27.11 22.95
N SER A 73 -29.71 26.40 21.86
CA SER A 73 -30.26 26.98 20.63
C SER A 73 -31.33 26.08 20.01
N GLN A 74 -32.30 26.68 19.33
CA GLN A 74 -33.31 25.94 18.57
C GLN A 74 -32.73 25.40 17.26
N ALA A 75 -33.07 24.17 16.93
CA ALA A 75 -32.69 23.51 15.69
C ALA A 75 -33.76 22.50 15.23
N ARG A 76 -33.63 22.06 13.98
CA ARG A 76 -34.34 20.92 13.42
C ARG A 76 -33.37 19.77 13.24
N VAL A 77 -33.79 18.57 13.63
CA VAL A 77 -33.04 17.34 13.41
C VAL A 77 -33.56 16.66 12.16
N TYR A 78 -32.63 16.32 11.27
CA TYR A 78 -32.88 15.52 10.10
C TYR A 78 -32.10 14.21 10.19
N ARG A 79 -32.75 13.11 9.85
CA ARG A 79 -32.13 11.80 9.69
C ARG A 79 -31.72 11.60 8.24
N GLY A 80 -30.45 11.26 8.05
CA GLY A 80 -29.92 10.67 6.83
C GLY A 80 -29.68 9.16 7.01
N LYS A 81 -29.01 8.54 6.04
CA LYS A 81 -28.77 7.08 6.05
C LYS A 81 -27.74 6.63 7.09
N THR A 82 -26.67 7.40 7.27
CA THR A 82 -25.53 7.07 8.15
C THR A 82 -25.11 8.26 9.02
N SER A 83 -25.97 9.27 9.07
CA SER A 83 -25.70 10.51 9.78
C SER A 83 -26.98 11.26 10.09
N HIS A 84 -26.89 12.16 11.05
CA HIS A 84 -27.95 13.10 11.40
C HIS A 84 -27.43 14.52 11.19
N VAL A 85 -28.28 15.38 10.64
CA VAL A 85 -27.98 16.80 10.40
C VAL A 85 -28.87 17.63 11.31
N LEU A 86 -28.27 18.47 12.14
CA LEU A 86 -28.99 19.49 12.86
C LEU A 86 -28.81 20.81 12.12
N LEU A 87 -29.91 21.51 11.87
CA LEU A 87 -29.91 22.87 11.32
C LEU A 87 -30.56 23.80 12.32
N GLY A 88 -29.80 24.76 12.83
CA GLY A 88 -30.33 25.76 13.74
C GLY A 88 -30.34 27.15 13.16
N THR A 89 -30.85 28.09 13.94
CA THR A 89 -31.24 29.41 13.41
C THR A 89 -30.09 30.38 13.21
N SER A 90 -29.03 30.30 14.03
CA SER A 90 -27.96 31.29 13.99
C SER A 90 -26.63 30.77 14.50
N TRP A 91 -25.60 31.00 13.69
CA TRP A 91 -24.20 30.67 13.90
C TRP A 91 -23.57 31.38 15.11
N LYS A 92 -24.12 32.53 15.53
CA LYS A 92 -23.65 33.25 16.73
C LYS A 92 -23.76 32.44 18.04
N SER A 93 -24.50 31.35 18.01
CA SER A 93 -24.61 30.40 19.13
C SER A 93 -23.33 29.61 19.38
N ILE A 94 -22.40 29.55 18.42
CA ILE A 94 -21.16 28.78 18.51
C ILE A 94 -20.03 29.63 19.08
N GLU A 95 -19.59 29.30 20.28
CA GLU A 95 -18.67 30.14 21.07
C GLU A 95 -17.22 30.05 20.60
N CYS A 96 -16.80 28.96 19.95
CA CYS A 96 -15.41 28.75 19.52
C CYS A 96 -14.93 29.79 18.48
N LEU A 97 -15.84 30.60 17.94
CA LEU A 97 -15.59 31.72 17.03
C LEU A 97 -14.91 32.93 17.67
N HIS A 98 -15.10 33.16 18.98
CA HIS A 98 -14.68 34.41 19.62
C HIS A 98 -13.18 34.45 19.90
N LYS A 99 -12.44 33.40 19.52
CA LYS A 99 -11.01 33.23 19.81
C LYS A 99 -10.08 33.75 18.70
N ARG A 100 -10.60 34.19 17.55
CA ARG A 100 -9.83 34.84 16.47
C ARG A 100 -10.67 35.92 15.78
N GLU A 101 -10.13 37.14 15.70
CA GLU A 101 -10.77 38.29 15.04
C GLU A 101 -10.78 38.19 13.50
N GLU A 102 -10.01 37.27 12.91
CA GLU A 102 -9.84 37.20 11.45
C GLU A 102 -10.85 36.25 10.75
N PRO A 103 -11.40 36.65 9.59
CA PRO A 103 -12.35 35.89 8.79
C PRO A 103 -11.67 34.81 7.90
N GLU A 104 -10.48 34.32 8.26
CA GLU A 104 -9.78 33.35 7.43
C GLU A 104 -10.51 31.99 7.44
N VAL A 105 -11.07 31.66 6.28
CA VAL A 105 -11.65 30.34 5.97
C VAL A 105 -10.69 29.62 5.05
N PHE A 106 -10.28 28.42 5.43
CA PHE A 106 -9.34 27.60 4.67
C PHE A 106 -10.09 26.69 3.69
N GLY A 107 -9.39 26.30 2.61
CA GLY A 107 -9.81 25.14 1.81
C GLY A 107 -9.54 23.83 2.56
N PRO A 108 -10.19 22.72 2.19
CA PRO A 108 -9.90 21.41 2.75
C PRO A 108 -8.42 21.04 2.57
N TYR A 109 -7.91 20.18 3.45
CA TYR A 109 -6.58 19.61 3.31
C TYR A 109 -6.46 18.89 1.95
N LEU A 110 -5.35 19.12 1.25
CA LEU A 110 -5.06 18.72 -0.15
C LEU A 110 -5.78 19.52 -1.24
N SER A 111 -6.71 20.42 -0.91
CA SER A 111 -7.20 21.37 -1.90
C SER A 111 -6.08 22.38 -2.23
N ASN A 112 -5.73 22.52 -3.52
CA ASN A 112 -4.76 23.52 -3.98
C ASN A 112 -5.39 24.93 -4.12
N LEU A 113 -6.57 25.13 -3.55
CA LEU A 113 -7.29 26.39 -3.65
C LEU A 113 -6.64 27.40 -2.72
N LYS A 114 -6.36 28.59 -3.25
CA LYS A 114 -6.19 29.74 -2.38
C LYS A 114 -7.51 29.96 -1.64
N PRO A 115 -7.48 30.16 -0.31
CA PRO A 115 -8.69 30.49 0.42
C PRO A 115 -9.26 31.79 -0.15
N GLU A 116 -10.48 31.72 -0.70
CA GLU A 116 -11.23 32.93 -1.01
C GLU A 116 -11.64 33.58 0.32
N PRO A 117 -11.43 34.90 0.50
CA PRO A 117 -11.95 35.61 1.66
C PRO A 117 -13.46 35.36 1.76
N PHE A 118 -13.87 34.68 2.83
CA PHE A 118 -15.27 34.31 3.02
C PHE A 118 -15.74 34.80 4.39
N TYR A 119 -16.74 35.70 4.37
CA TYR A 119 -17.37 36.18 5.58
C TYR A 119 -18.59 35.31 5.89
N VAL A 120 -18.59 34.71 7.08
CA VAL A 120 -19.77 34.05 7.62
C VAL A 120 -20.57 35.11 8.38
N ASP A 121 -21.78 35.38 7.91
CA ASP A 121 -22.72 36.23 8.63
C ASP A 121 -23.15 35.54 9.93
N ARG A 122 -23.20 36.29 11.03
CA ARG A 122 -23.60 35.77 12.35
C ARG A 122 -25.02 35.24 12.37
N GLU A 123 -25.88 35.74 11.47
CA GLU A 123 -27.26 35.29 11.34
C GLU A 123 -27.42 34.08 10.40
N GLN A 124 -26.35 33.58 9.78
CA GLN A 124 -26.42 32.33 9.01
C GLN A 124 -26.77 31.14 9.91
N PRO A 125 -27.50 30.13 9.40
CA PRO A 125 -27.77 28.90 10.13
C PRO A 125 -26.49 28.21 10.59
N PHE A 126 -26.46 27.77 11.84
CA PHE A 126 -25.47 26.75 12.23
C PHE A 126 -25.95 25.38 11.77
N PHE A 127 -25.00 24.49 11.54
CA PHE A 127 -25.24 23.07 11.40
C PHE A 127 -24.40 22.27 12.39
N MET A 128 -24.86 21.05 12.66
CA MET A 128 -24.06 20.00 13.26
C MET A 128 -24.30 18.71 12.50
N LEU A 129 -23.21 18.11 12.01
CA LEU A 129 -23.22 16.78 11.39
C LEU A 129 -22.81 15.75 12.45
N ILE A 130 -23.72 14.83 12.72
CA ILE A 130 -23.50 13.70 13.62
C ILE A 130 -23.40 12.45 12.75
N ASP A 131 -22.18 12.10 12.36
CA ASP A 131 -21.90 10.79 11.76
C ASP A 131 -22.03 9.71 12.84
N ASP A 132 -22.71 8.61 12.52
CA ASP A 132 -23.05 7.59 13.51
C ASP A 132 -21.80 6.97 14.16
N THR A 133 -20.72 6.80 13.40
CA THR A 133 -19.45 6.22 13.90
C THR A 133 -18.69 7.16 14.85
N SER A 134 -19.06 8.44 14.85
CA SER A 134 -18.49 9.44 15.77
C SER A 134 -19.17 9.46 17.14
N VAL A 135 -20.35 8.84 17.27
CA VAL A 135 -21.04 8.66 18.56
C VAL A 135 -20.50 7.42 19.24
N LYS A 136 -20.06 7.54 20.49
CA LYS A 136 -19.55 6.42 21.30
C LYS A 136 -20.62 5.84 22.21
N GLY A 137 -21.60 6.65 22.58
CA GLY A 137 -22.81 6.16 23.23
C GLY A 137 -23.81 7.29 23.50
N HIS A 138 -24.96 6.93 24.05
CA HIS A 138 -26.01 7.86 24.40
C HIS A 138 -26.63 7.57 25.78
N ARG A 139 -27.28 8.58 26.35
CA ARG A 139 -28.24 8.43 27.45
C ARG A 139 -29.54 9.10 27.05
N GLN A 140 -30.67 8.51 27.42
CA GLN A 140 -31.98 9.11 27.21
C GLN A 140 -32.70 9.25 28.55
N SER A 141 -33.32 10.41 28.77
CA SER A 141 -34.21 10.68 29.91
C SER A 141 -35.44 11.42 29.41
N GLY A 142 -36.54 10.69 29.21
CA GLY A 142 -37.75 11.21 28.57
C GLY A 142 -37.43 11.83 27.22
N THR A 143 -37.75 13.12 27.07
CA THR A 143 -37.54 13.88 25.83
C THR A 143 -36.11 14.36 25.61
N THR A 144 -35.19 14.11 26.54
CA THR A 144 -33.79 14.54 26.43
C THR A 144 -32.89 13.38 26.02
N VAL A 145 -32.09 13.58 24.98
CA VAL A 145 -31.04 12.66 24.53
C VAL A 145 -29.67 13.32 24.72
N GLU A 146 -28.79 12.66 25.46
CA GLU A 146 -27.38 13.02 25.56
C GLU A 146 -26.56 12.11 24.66
N LEU A 147 -25.83 12.68 23.71
CA LEU A 147 -24.90 11.97 22.85
C LEU A 147 -23.46 12.24 23.30
N PHE A 148 -22.70 11.17 23.52
CA PHE A 148 -21.28 11.22 23.86
C PHE A 148 -20.50 10.79 22.64
N GLY A 149 -19.73 11.72 22.05
CA GLY A 149 -19.03 11.45 20.80
C GLY A 149 -17.74 12.23 20.64
N VAL A 150 -17.08 12.02 19.51
CA VAL A 150 -15.80 12.64 19.21
C VAL A 150 -15.95 13.75 18.17
N GLU A 151 -15.28 14.87 18.41
CA GLU A 151 -15.01 15.87 17.38
C GLU A 151 -13.97 15.29 16.41
N ARG A 152 -14.36 15.17 15.14
CA ARG A 152 -13.46 14.76 14.06
C ARG A 152 -12.99 15.98 13.30
N LYS A 153 -12.04 15.79 12.40
CA LYS A 153 -11.60 16.87 11.52
C LYS A 153 -11.58 16.41 10.07
N GLU A 154 -12.13 17.25 9.21
CA GLU A 154 -12.28 16.98 7.78
C GLU A 154 -12.83 15.59 7.46
N PHE A 155 -13.81 15.13 8.26
CA PHE A 155 -14.46 13.82 8.11
C PHE A 155 -13.52 12.61 8.23
N LEU A 156 -12.28 12.77 8.72
CA LEU A 156 -11.31 11.69 8.97
C LEU A 156 -11.36 11.21 10.42
N ASP A 157 -10.84 10.01 10.68
CA ASP A 157 -10.79 9.39 12.02
C ASP A 157 -9.62 9.90 12.89
N PHE A 158 -9.36 11.20 12.79
CA PHE A 158 -8.49 11.90 13.71
C PHE A 158 -9.35 12.74 14.64
N VAL A 159 -9.21 12.44 15.93
CA VAL A 159 -10.05 12.90 17.01
C VAL A 159 -9.43 14.15 17.63
N LEU A 160 -10.12 15.25 17.45
CA LEU A 160 -9.76 16.54 18.03
C LEU A 160 -10.11 16.62 19.52
N GLY A 161 -11.25 16.06 19.93
CA GLY A 161 -11.70 16.13 21.32
C GLY A 161 -12.99 15.36 21.57
N LYS A 162 -13.42 15.34 22.83
CA LYS A 162 -14.67 14.69 23.26
C LYS A 162 -15.78 15.71 23.38
N LEU A 163 -16.91 15.44 22.75
CA LEU A 163 -18.12 16.26 22.77
C LEU A 163 -19.25 15.55 23.53
N ARG A 164 -20.05 16.33 24.23
CA ARG A 164 -21.37 15.92 24.73
C ARG A 164 -22.42 16.83 24.12
N ILE A 165 -23.37 16.25 23.39
CA ILE A 165 -24.48 16.98 22.77
C ILE A 165 -25.75 16.65 23.55
N VAL A 166 -26.42 17.66 24.06
CA VAL A 166 -27.71 17.53 24.76
C VAL A 166 -28.80 18.02 23.81
N LEU A 167 -29.77 17.14 23.56
CA LEU A 167 -30.87 17.33 22.62
C LEU A 167 -32.20 17.19 23.37
N GLU A 168 -32.90 18.31 23.54
CA GLU A 168 -34.19 18.37 24.20
C GLU A 168 -35.31 18.43 23.15
N PHE A 169 -36.00 17.31 22.95
CA PHE A 169 -37.10 17.22 21.99
C PHE A 169 -38.42 17.70 22.60
N THR A 170 -39.34 18.15 21.75
CA THR A 170 -40.73 18.42 22.17
C THR A 170 -41.51 17.13 22.45
N ARG A 171 -41.15 16.03 21.79
CA ARG A 171 -41.86 14.74 21.85
C ARG A 171 -40.91 13.59 22.19
N ASN A 172 -41.37 12.69 23.04
CA ASN A 172 -40.61 11.51 23.47
C ASN A 172 -40.32 10.55 22.30
N ASP A 173 -41.29 10.35 21.41
CA ASP A 173 -41.14 9.44 20.26
C ASP A 173 -39.96 9.85 19.36
N ASN A 174 -39.75 11.15 19.16
CA ASN A 174 -38.66 11.68 18.36
C ASN A 174 -37.30 11.47 19.05
N ALA A 175 -37.26 11.64 20.37
CA ALA A 175 -36.08 11.35 21.19
C ALA A 175 -35.70 9.88 21.10
N THR A 176 -36.67 8.96 21.25
CA THR A 176 -36.45 7.52 21.11
C THR A 176 -36.04 7.13 19.68
N ALA A 177 -36.64 7.75 18.67
CA ALA A 177 -36.30 7.51 17.26
C ALA A 177 -34.85 7.90 16.95
N LEU A 178 -34.32 8.97 17.55
CA LEU A 178 -32.90 9.32 17.44
C LEU A 178 -32.03 8.36 18.26
N ALA A 179 -32.37 8.13 19.53
CA ALA A 179 -31.58 7.35 20.48
C ALA A 179 -31.39 5.89 20.03
N SER A 180 -32.39 5.30 19.38
CA SER A 180 -32.37 3.92 18.88
C SER A 180 -31.24 3.61 17.89
N ASN A 181 -30.61 4.62 17.31
CA ASN A 181 -29.47 4.46 16.40
C ASN A 181 -28.12 4.28 17.12
N PHE A 182 -28.08 4.45 18.45
CA PHE A 182 -26.82 4.51 19.20
C PHE A 182 -26.79 3.53 20.38
N LEU A 183 -25.58 3.14 20.78
CA LEU A 183 -25.36 2.28 21.96
C LEU A 183 -25.66 3.05 23.26
N VAL A 184 -26.26 2.38 24.24
CA VAL A 184 -26.56 2.98 25.56
C VAL A 184 -25.27 3.09 26.40
N ALA A 185 -24.98 4.28 26.91
CA ALA A 185 -23.82 4.57 27.74
C ALA A 185 -24.14 4.41 29.24
N HIS A 186 -23.93 3.21 29.77
CA HIS A 186 -24.13 2.93 31.21
C HIS A 186 -23.03 3.57 32.07
N ASP A 187 -21.76 3.42 31.69
CA ASP A 187 -20.60 3.94 32.43
C ASP A 187 -19.78 4.92 31.57
N LEU A 188 -19.79 6.21 31.97
CA LEU A 188 -19.02 7.25 31.29
C LEU A 188 -17.51 7.10 31.49
N LYS A 189 -17.05 6.56 32.63
CA LYS A 189 -15.61 6.37 32.88
C LYS A 189 -15.04 5.30 31.96
N ALA A 190 -15.75 4.19 31.79
CA ALA A 190 -15.39 3.16 30.82
C ALA A 190 -15.39 3.72 29.38
N LEU A 191 -16.43 4.47 29.01
CA LEU A 191 -16.51 5.11 27.69
C LEU A 191 -15.33 6.07 27.46
N ASP A 192 -14.99 6.86 28.47
CA ASP A 192 -13.87 7.80 28.45
C ASP A 192 -12.53 7.09 28.24
N ALA A 193 -12.28 6.00 28.98
CA ALA A 193 -11.04 5.23 28.90
C ALA A 193 -10.86 4.57 27.53
N SER A 194 -11.95 4.17 26.87
CA SER A 194 -11.93 3.59 25.53
C SER A 194 -11.76 4.61 24.38
N THR A 195 -11.93 5.91 24.68
CA THR A 195 -11.90 6.98 23.65
C THR A 195 -10.60 7.76 23.70
N ILE A 196 -9.76 7.58 22.67
CA ILE A 196 -8.46 8.25 22.53
C ILE A 196 -8.63 9.56 21.75
N VAL A 197 -7.99 10.63 22.23
CA VAL A 197 -7.88 11.94 21.56
C VAL A 197 -6.45 12.13 21.06
N ASP A 198 -6.28 12.69 19.86
CA ASP A 198 -4.98 12.72 19.16
C ASP A 198 -4.10 13.93 19.49
N ILE A 199 -4.75 14.97 19.98
CA ILE A 199 -4.09 16.21 20.38
C ILE A 199 -4.27 16.42 21.88
N ASP A 200 -3.18 16.83 22.53
CA ASP A 200 -3.25 17.18 23.94
C ASP A 200 -3.96 18.53 24.09
N ARG A 201 -5.06 18.52 24.84
CA ARG A 201 -5.90 19.68 25.17
C ARG A 201 -5.95 19.96 26.67
N SER A 202 -5.00 19.43 27.43
CA SER A 202 -4.96 19.46 28.91
C SER A 202 -4.76 20.86 29.52
N THR A 203 -4.25 21.83 28.75
CA THR A 203 -4.12 23.22 29.20
C THR A 203 -5.32 24.06 28.80
N GLU A 204 -5.86 24.86 29.74
CA GLU A 204 -6.87 25.88 29.44
C GLU A 204 -6.42 26.82 28.31
N ILE A 205 -7.38 27.34 27.57
CA ILE A 205 -7.11 28.31 26.50
C ILE A 205 -6.69 29.63 27.15
N VAL A 206 -5.38 29.82 27.32
CA VAL A 206 -4.82 31.14 27.62
C VAL A 206 -5.04 32.01 26.37
N SER A 207 -5.86 33.05 26.51
CA SER A 207 -5.99 34.10 25.50
C SER A 207 -4.59 34.69 25.25
N PRO A 208 -4.13 34.82 23.99
CA PRO A 208 -2.92 35.58 23.75
C PRO A 208 -3.17 36.99 24.28
N GLN A 209 -2.32 37.45 25.21
CA GLN A 209 -2.29 38.88 25.50
C GLN A 209 -1.96 39.58 24.18
N PRO A 210 -2.72 40.61 23.76
CA PRO A 210 -2.37 41.37 22.58
C PRO A 210 -0.96 41.92 22.76
N ALA A 211 -0.11 41.72 21.75
CA ALA A 211 1.22 42.30 21.72
C ALA A 211 1.08 43.81 21.94
N LYS A 212 1.62 44.32 23.05
CA LYS A 212 1.69 45.75 23.31
C LYS A 212 2.74 46.34 22.37
N GLY A 213 2.28 46.87 21.24
CA GLY A 213 2.99 47.89 20.47
C GLY A 213 3.76 47.42 19.22
N PRO A 214 4.18 48.37 18.36
CA PRO A 214 4.57 48.11 16.97
C PRO A 214 6.02 47.64 16.77
N SER A 215 6.79 47.36 17.82
CA SER A 215 8.26 47.25 17.72
C SER A 215 8.84 45.83 17.64
N GLU A 216 8.04 44.76 17.63
CA GLU A 216 8.54 43.38 17.51
C GLU A 216 7.92 42.66 16.31
N ARG A 217 8.21 43.12 15.09
CA ARG A 217 7.72 42.47 13.86
C ARG A 217 8.54 41.28 13.39
N HIS A 218 9.63 40.89 14.04
CA HIS A 218 10.48 39.77 13.58
C HIS A 218 10.79 38.79 14.71
N GLY A 219 9.93 37.79 14.91
CA GLY A 219 10.26 36.65 15.79
C GLY A 219 9.04 35.89 16.32
N LYS A 220 8.73 34.76 15.69
CA LYS A 220 7.92 33.64 16.24
C LYS A 220 6.61 34.03 16.95
N ALA A 221 5.52 34.06 16.18
CA ALA A 221 4.19 33.89 16.78
C ALA A 221 4.19 32.60 17.63
N TYR A 222 3.96 32.73 18.94
CA TYR A 222 3.72 31.60 19.85
C TYR A 222 2.46 30.88 19.38
N TYR A 223 2.61 29.88 18.50
CA TYR A 223 1.51 28.98 18.18
C TYR A 223 1.16 28.20 19.46
N ARG A 224 -0.12 28.23 19.86
CA ARG A 224 -0.63 27.38 20.95
C ARG A 224 -0.14 25.95 20.76
N ARG A 225 0.27 25.28 21.84
CA ARG A 225 0.79 23.90 21.81
C ARG A 225 -0.13 22.95 21.03
N GLU A 226 -1.45 23.09 21.20
CA GLU A 226 -2.49 22.37 20.46
C GLU A 226 -2.38 22.51 18.93
N LEU A 227 -2.05 23.70 18.42
CA LEU A 227 -1.92 23.97 16.98
C LEU A 227 -0.64 23.39 16.39
N VAL A 228 0.44 23.40 17.17
CA VAL A 228 1.71 22.75 16.81
C VAL A 228 1.51 21.23 16.77
N ASP A 229 0.83 20.68 17.78
CA ASP A 229 0.44 19.26 17.84
C ASP A 229 -0.44 18.88 16.65
N LEU A 230 -1.47 19.67 16.34
CA LEU A 230 -2.32 19.44 15.17
C LEU A 230 -1.50 19.44 13.88
N ARG A 231 -0.68 20.46 13.64
CA ARG A 231 0.12 20.56 12.39
C ARG A 231 1.13 19.42 12.25
N SER A 232 1.69 18.93 13.35
CA SER A 232 2.69 17.86 13.33
C SER A 232 2.08 16.46 13.22
N LYS A 233 0.91 16.23 13.84
CA LYS A 233 0.29 14.90 13.93
C LYS A 233 -0.82 14.68 12.90
N TRP A 234 -1.56 15.72 12.51
CA TRP A 234 -2.80 15.57 11.73
C TRP A 234 -2.63 14.70 10.49
N PRO A 235 -1.76 15.06 9.53
CA PRO A 235 -1.70 14.29 8.30
C PRO A 235 -1.11 12.90 8.56
N SER A 236 -0.02 12.83 9.32
CA SER A 236 0.73 11.58 9.54
C SER A 236 -0.06 10.52 10.33
N LEU A 237 -0.73 10.91 11.42
CA LEU A 237 -1.51 9.98 12.25
C LEU A 237 -2.81 9.57 11.56
N ALA A 238 -3.50 10.51 10.89
CA ALA A 238 -4.71 10.18 10.13
C ALA A 238 -4.40 9.16 9.02
N TRP A 239 -3.29 9.35 8.31
CA TRP A 239 -2.84 8.40 7.28
C TRP A 239 -2.46 7.04 7.84
N SER A 240 -1.76 6.99 8.98
CA SER A 240 -1.40 5.73 9.64
C SER A 240 -2.63 4.90 10.01
N ARG A 241 -3.66 5.54 10.59
CA ARG A 241 -4.92 4.87 10.94
C ARG A 241 -5.71 4.42 9.72
N TRP A 242 -5.81 5.29 8.72
CA TRP A 242 -6.47 4.95 7.46
C TRP A 242 -5.79 3.76 6.78
N ALA A 243 -4.45 3.76 6.73
CA ALA A 243 -3.66 2.69 6.12
C ALA A 243 -3.89 1.32 6.79
N ALA A 244 -4.12 1.29 8.10
CA ALA A 244 -4.43 0.07 8.83
C ALA A 244 -5.76 -0.59 8.42
N ASN A 245 -6.70 0.18 7.85
CA ASN A 245 -8.03 -0.29 7.47
C ASN A 245 -8.37 -0.02 5.99
N ALA A 246 -7.36 0.20 5.14
CA ALA A 246 -7.55 0.69 3.78
C ALA A 246 -8.51 -0.19 2.94
N GLU A 247 -8.48 -1.51 3.10
CA GLU A 247 -9.39 -2.41 2.38
C GLU A 247 -10.86 -2.20 2.77
N ALA A 248 -11.13 -2.04 4.07
CA ALA A 248 -12.47 -1.72 4.58
C ALA A 248 -12.94 -0.35 4.09
N HIS A 249 -12.03 0.63 4.03
CA HIS A 249 -12.29 1.95 3.43
C HIS A 249 -12.68 1.82 1.95
N GLY A 250 -11.96 1.02 1.16
CA GLY A 250 -12.28 0.79 -0.26
C GLY A 250 -13.64 0.12 -0.46
N ALA A 251 -14.00 -0.86 0.39
CA ALA A 251 -15.32 -1.50 0.35
C ALA A 251 -16.46 -0.54 0.75
N GLY A 252 -16.24 0.25 1.81
CA GLY A 252 -17.18 1.29 2.24
C GLY A 252 -17.38 2.36 1.17
N PHE A 253 -16.29 2.80 0.53
CA PHE A 253 -16.33 3.72 -0.61
C PHE A 253 -17.18 3.16 -1.74
N ALA A 254 -16.96 1.90 -2.15
CA ALA A 254 -17.74 1.27 -3.20
C ALA A 254 -19.24 1.25 -2.87
N GLN A 255 -19.60 1.02 -1.59
CA GLN A 255 -20.99 1.10 -1.14
C GLN A 255 -21.56 2.53 -1.24
N VAL A 256 -20.78 3.55 -0.85
CA VAL A 256 -21.20 4.95 -0.96
C VAL A 256 -21.37 5.37 -2.41
N MET A 257 -20.43 5.01 -3.29
CA MET A 257 -20.48 5.36 -4.71
C MET A 257 -21.63 4.66 -5.46
N ARG A 258 -22.01 3.44 -5.04
CA ARG A 258 -23.23 2.78 -5.53
C ARG A 258 -24.50 3.53 -5.13
N GLN A 259 -24.57 4.01 -3.88
CA GLN A 259 -25.75 4.76 -3.41
C GLN A 259 -25.97 6.07 -4.14
N ILE A 260 -24.92 6.63 -4.73
CA ILE A 260 -24.98 7.84 -5.54
C ILE A 260 -24.93 7.54 -7.06
N GLU A 261 -25.24 6.29 -7.43
CA GLU A 261 -25.39 5.82 -8.82
C GLU A 261 -24.14 6.01 -9.69
N VAL A 262 -22.96 6.09 -9.08
CA VAL A 262 -21.69 6.19 -9.81
C VAL A 262 -21.17 4.81 -10.18
N LEU A 263 -21.11 3.88 -9.22
CA LEU A 263 -20.66 2.51 -9.49
C LEU A 263 -21.87 1.61 -9.75
N PRO A 264 -22.02 1.02 -10.95
CA PRO A 264 -23.22 0.26 -11.29
C PRO A 264 -23.15 -1.21 -10.82
N ASP A 265 -21.97 -1.83 -10.82
CA ASP A 265 -21.80 -3.26 -10.52
C ASP A 265 -21.30 -3.50 -9.09
N PRO A 266 -22.04 -4.25 -8.25
CA PRO A 266 -21.61 -4.59 -6.89
C PRO A 266 -20.48 -5.62 -6.81
N ASN A 267 -20.22 -6.37 -7.87
CA ASN A 267 -19.31 -7.53 -7.86
C ASN A 267 -17.99 -7.25 -8.58
N ARG A 268 -17.81 -6.06 -9.15
CA ARG A 268 -16.65 -5.69 -9.95
C ARG A 268 -16.09 -4.34 -9.56
N ILE A 269 -14.78 -4.21 -9.59
CA ILE A 269 -14.10 -2.92 -9.48
C ILE A 269 -14.19 -2.18 -10.82
N ASP A 270 -15.12 -1.24 -10.92
CA ASP A 270 -15.30 -0.37 -12.08
C ASP A 270 -14.49 0.93 -11.91
N LEU A 271 -13.29 0.95 -12.49
CA LEU A 271 -12.42 2.14 -12.49
C LEU A 271 -12.86 3.20 -13.52
N ASP A 272 -13.61 2.82 -14.56
CA ASP A 272 -14.04 3.72 -15.62
C ASP A 272 -15.21 4.60 -15.20
N ALA A 273 -16.14 4.05 -14.44
CA ALA A 273 -17.22 4.81 -13.83
C ALA A 273 -16.68 5.83 -12.81
N LEU A 274 -15.72 5.43 -11.98
CA LEU A 274 -15.04 6.35 -11.06
C LEU A 274 -14.27 7.44 -11.82
N ASP A 275 -13.52 7.08 -12.87
CA ASP A 275 -12.76 8.03 -13.68
C ASP A 275 -13.69 9.10 -14.30
N ARG A 276 -14.82 8.69 -14.89
CA ARG A 276 -15.84 9.62 -15.42
C ARG A 276 -16.34 10.58 -14.35
N PHE A 277 -16.69 10.07 -13.17
CA PHE A 277 -17.16 10.88 -12.05
C PHE A 277 -16.13 11.91 -11.58
N LEU A 278 -14.86 11.51 -11.44
CA LEU A 278 -13.77 12.41 -11.04
C LEU A 278 -13.54 13.50 -12.10
N ARG A 279 -13.67 13.18 -13.38
CA ARG A 279 -13.53 14.14 -14.48
C ARG A 279 -14.67 15.17 -14.51
N THR A 280 -15.89 14.77 -14.18
CA THR A 280 -17.05 15.70 -14.13
C THR A 280 -17.11 16.51 -12.83
N SER A 281 -16.44 16.06 -11.77
CA SER A 281 -16.41 16.75 -10.47
C SER A 281 -15.64 18.07 -10.55
N ALA A 282 -16.12 19.13 -9.90
CA ALA A 282 -15.41 20.41 -9.87
C ALA A 282 -14.13 20.30 -9.03
N SER A 283 -13.03 20.93 -9.48
CA SER A 283 -11.71 20.79 -8.84
C SER A 283 -11.67 21.30 -7.39
N ASP A 284 -12.56 22.23 -7.05
CA ASP A 284 -12.69 22.85 -5.75
C ASP A 284 -13.50 22.03 -4.73
N THR A 285 -14.03 20.87 -5.16
CA THR A 285 -14.73 19.91 -4.30
C THR A 285 -13.81 18.83 -3.73
N LEU A 286 -12.51 18.86 -4.02
CA LEU A 286 -11.57 17.88 -3.49
C LEU A 286 -11.35 18.06 -1.98
N PHE A 287 -11.39 16.94 -1.23
CA PHE A 287 -11.07 16.89 0.20
C PHE A 287 -10.46 15.54 0.57
N ALA A 288 -9.72 15.50 1.68
CA ALA A 288 -8.88 14.37 2.05
C ALA A 288 -9.65 13.05 2.27
N ALA A 289 -10.73 13.04 3.05
CA ALA A 289 -11.44 11.79 3.38
C ALA A 289 -11.91 11.02 2.14
N PHE A 290 -12.60 11.69 1.21
CA PHE A 290 -13.06 11.04 -0.01
C PHE A 290 -11.90 10.63 -0.93
N LEU A 291 -10.86 11.48 -1.07
CA LEU A 291 -9.68 11.15 -1.87
C LEU A 291 -9.03 9.85 -1.38
N MET A 292 -8.91 9.68 -0.06
CA MET A 292 -8.30 8.51 0.54
C MET A 292 -9.15 7.26 0.33
N ASP A 293 -10.46 7.33 0.57
CA ASP A 293 -11.37 6.20 0.35
C ASP A 293 -11.42 5.78 -1.14
N ALA A 294 -11.39 6.76 -2.06
CA ALA A 294 -11.23 6.50 -3.49
C ALA A 294 -9.86 5.87 -3.81
N ALA A 295 -8.78 6.30 -3.14
CA ALA A 295 -7.44 5.74 -3.32
C ALA A 295 -7.37 4.27 -2.89
N ALA A 296 -8.05 3.87 -1.81
CA ALA A 296 -8.18 2.47 -1.42
C ALA A 296 -8.90 1.66 -2.50
N TYR A 297 -10.03 2.17 -3.02
CA TYR A 297 -10.78 1.50 -4.08
C TYR A 297 -9.97 1.32 -5.38
N VAL A 298 -9.26 2.37 -5.83
CA VAL A 298 -8.35 2.28 -6.98
C VAL A 298 -7.18 1.33 -6.68
N GLY A 299 -6.68 1.32 -5.45
CA GLY A 299 -5.68 0.37 -4.98
C GLY A 299 -6.12 -1.09 -5.14
N LEU A 300 -7.37 -1.40 -4.77
CA LEU A 300 -7.95 -2.73 -4.98
C LEU A 300 -8.01 -3.10 -6.48
N GLY A 301 -8.45 -2.18 -7.34
CA GLY A 301 -8.49 -2.42 -8.79
C GLY A 301 -7.10 -2.61 -9.42
N PHE A 302 -6.11 -1.88 -8.92
CA PHE A 302 -4.72 -2.08 -9.30
C PHE A 302 -4.19 -3.45 -8.82
N LEU A 303 -4.50 -3.88 -7.59
CA LEU A 303 -4.08 -5.19 -7.08
C LEU A 303 -4.76 -6.35 -7.83
N GLU A 304 -6.01 -6.18 -8.26
CA GLU A 304 -6.70 -7.11 -9.15
C GLU A 304 -5.99 -7.19 -10.51
N ALA A 305 -5.67 -6.05 -11.12
CA ALA A 305 -4.90 -5.98 -12.36
C ALA A 305 -3.47 -6.54 -12.20
N LEU A 306 -2.89 -6.43 -11.00
CA LEU A 306 -1.60 -7.02 -10.65
C LEU A 306 -1.68 -8.54 -10.67
N GLY A 307 -2.79 -9.18 -10.31
CA GLY A 307 -3.09 -10.61 -10.53
C GLY A 307 -2.01 -11.60 -10.05
N THR A 308 -1.08 -11.17 -9.20
CA THR A 308 -0.03 -11.98 -8.58
C THR A 308 0.01 -11.62 -7.09
N ARG A 309 0.34 -12.60 -6.26
CA ARG A 309 0.52 -12.37 -4.83
C ARG A 309 1.87 -11.66 -4.64
N ALA A 310 1.80 -10.36 -4.36
CA ALA A 310 2.95 -9.56 -3.98
C ALA A 310 2.73 -9.01 -2.58
N ARG A 311 3.75 -9.04 -1.72
CA ARG A 311 3.64 -8.44 -0.39
C ARG A 311 3.58 -6.92 -0.53
N TYR A 312 2.46 -6.34 -0.11
CA TYR A 312 2.26 -4.90 -0.10
C TYR A 312 1.86 -4.40 1.29
N ARG A 313 2.07 -3.12 1.51
CA ARG A 313 1.51 -2.39 2.63
C ARG A 313 1.20 -0.95 2.25
N TRP A 314 0.17 -0.40 2.86
CA TRP A 314 -0.06 1.04 2.83
C TRP A 314 0.92 1.72 3.79
N THR A 315 1.64 2.72 3.30
CA THR A 315 2.62 3.47 4.09
C THR A 315 2.75 4.91 3.59
N SER A 316 3.42 5.77 4.35
CA SER A 316 3.80 7.12 3.90
C SER A 316 5.28 7.14 3.51
N VAL A 317 5.61 7.75 2.37
CA VAL A 317 7.00 8.00 1.96
C VAL A 317 7.34 9.47 2.18
N LYS A 318 8.57 9.80 2.60
CA LYS A 318 8.99 11.19 2.88
C LYS A 318 8.75 12.15 1.70
N ALA A 319 8.80 11.64 0.47
CA ALA A 319 8.61 12.41 -0.75
C ALA A 319 7.14 12.75 -1.08
N GLN A 320 6.17 12.12 -0.43
CA GLN A 320 4.75 12.35 -0.69
C GLN A 320 3.96 12.56 0.61
N PRO A 321 3.15 13.62 0.71
CA PRO A 321 2.26 13.85 1.83
C PRO A 321 0.97 13.04 1.67
N MET A 322 1.03 11.82 1.14
CA MET A 322 -0.14 10.94 0.99
C MET A 322 0.32 9.48 1.10
N PRO A 323 -0.53 8.58 1.62
CA PRO A 323 -0.27 7.15 1.60
C PRO A 323 -0.04 6.59 0.21
N VAL A 324 0.88 5.63 0.13
CA VAL A 324 1.23 4.89 -1.08
C VAL A 324 1.11 3.40 -0.81
N LEU A 325 0.85 2.62 -1.86
CA LEU A 325 1.02 1.17 -1.84
C LEU A 325 2.48 0.85 -2.08
N PHE A 326 3.18 0.36 -1.07
CA PHE A 326 4.59 -0.02 -1.13
C PHE A 326 4.74 -1.54 -1.22
N PHE A 327 5.59 -1.99 -2.14
CA PHE A 327 5.90 -3.39 -2.41
C PHE A 327 7.29 -3.71 -1.88
N ASP A 328 7.35 -4.40 -0.74
CA ASP A 328 8.61 -4.60 0.00
C ASP A 328 9.64 -5.41 -0.82
N GLU A 329 9.19 -6.41 -1.58
CA GLU A 329 10.05 -7.30 -2.38
C GLU A 329 10.84 -6.57 -3.48
N VAL A 330 10.29 -5.47 -4.00
CA VAL A 330 10.87 -4.73 -5.12
C VAL A 330 11.22 -3.29 -4.78
N GLU A 331 11.01 -2.88 -3.53
CA GLU A 331 11.22 -1.52 -3.04
C GLU A 331 10.59 -0.45 -3.97
N ALA A 332 9.41 -0.77 -4.50
CA ALA A 332 8.67 0.10 -5.41
C ALA A 332 7.36 0.53 -4.77
N TYR A 333 6.83 1.68 -5.18
CA TYR A 333 5.53 2.14 -4.71
C TYR A 333 4.71 2.76 -5.83
N VAL A 334 3.39 2.69 -5.66
CA VAL A 334 2.41 3.39 -6.48
C VAL A 334 1.56 4.30 -5.59
N SER A 335 1.07 5.40 -6.16
CA SER A 335 0.34 6.42 -5.41
C SER A 335 -1.04 6.66 -6.02
N PRO A 336 -2.05 5.82 -5.68
CA PRO A 336 -3.42 6.02 -6.13
C PRO A 336 -3.96 7.40 -5.75
N ALA A 337 -3.72 7.86 -4.51
CA ALA A 337 -4.19 9.16 -4.03
C ALA A 337 -3.64 10.33 -4.87
N ALA A 338 -2.32 10.33 -5.16
CA ALA A 338 -1.73 11.39 -5.98
C ALA A 338 -2.30 11.39 -7.42
N TRP A 339 -2.60 10.22 -7.98
CA TRP A 339 -3.14 10.13 -9.33
C TRP A 339 -4.61 10.55 -9.40
N ILE A 340 -5.44 10.14 -8.44
CA ILE A 340 -6.83 10.58 -8.32
C ILE A 340 -6.88 12.10 -8.17
N ALA A 341 -6.01 12.69 -7.34
CA ALA A 341 -5.95 14.14 -7.19
C ALA A 341 -5.61 14.84 -8.52
N LYS A 342 -4.71 14.29 -9.34
CA LYS A 342 -4.40 14.81 -10.69
C LYS A 342 -5.60 14.69 -11.65
N ILE A 343 -6.30 13.56 -11.65
CA ILE A 343 -7.51 13.41 -12.48
C ILE A 343 -8.59 14.39 -12.01
N TRP A 344 -8.80 14.53 -10.71
CA TRP A 344 -9.83 15.42 -10.17
C TRP A 344 -9.53 16.90 -10.43
N VAL A 345 -8.31 17.36 -10.12
CA VAL A 345 -7.98 18.78 -10.13
C VAL A 345 -7.57 19.25 -11.52
N THR A 346 -6.68 18.52 -12.19
CA THR A 346 -6.06 18.93 -13.46
C THR A 346 -6.57 18.14 -14.66
N LYS A 347 -7.53 17.23 -14.47
CA LYS A 347 -8.14 16.42 -15.54
C LYS A 347 -7.11 15.66 -16.38
N ALA A 348 -6.12 15.06 -15.72
CA ALA A 348 -5.04 14.31 -16.37
C ALA A 348 -5.58 13.33 -17.43
N PRO A 349 -5.01 13.27 -18.65
CA PRO A 349 -5.65 12.63 -19.80
C PRO A 349 -5.70 11.10 -19.71
N THR A 350 -4.74 10.47 -19.04
CA THR A 350 -4.71 9.00 -18.90
C THR A 350 -5.78 8.55 -17.90
N PRO A 351 -6.66 7.59 -18.28
CA PRO A 351 -7.73 7.10 -17.41
C PRO A 351 -7.23 6.17 -16.31
N LEU A 352 -8.02 6.03 -15.24
CA LEU A 352 -7.68 5.18 -14.09
C LEU A 352 -7.35 3.74 -14.46
N HIS A 353 -8.12 3.08 -15.34
CA HIS A 353 -7.86 1.69 -15.73
C HIS A 353 -6.50 1.54 -16.43
N ALA A 354 -6.15 2.47 -17.32
CA ALA A 354 -4.89 2.45 -18.06
C ALA A 354 -3.71 2.69 -17.12
N THR A 355 -3.86 3.60 -16.16
CA THR A 355 -2.86 3.82 -15.12
C THR A 355 -2.69 2.61 -14.21
N ALA A 356 -3.78 1.97 -13.77
CA ALA A 356 -3.72 0.75 -12.97
C ALA A 356 -3.03 -0.39 -13.74
N ALA A 357 -3.35 -0.58 -15.02
CA ALA A 357 -2.70 -1.56 -15.89
C ALA A 357 -1.20 -1.26 -16.08
N GLN A 358 -0.82 0.00 -16.27
CA GLN A 358 0.58 0.42 -16.36
C GLN A 358 1.34 0.13 -15.06
N TRP A 359 0.78 0.52 -13.91
CA TRP A 359 1.37 0.22 -12.60
C TRP A 359 1.50 -1.28 -12.37
N ALA A 360 0.47 -2.06 -12.71
CA ALA A 360 0.50 -3.51 -12.60
C ALA A 360 1.63 -4.10 -13.46
N PHE A 361 1.80 -3.62 -14.69
CA PHE A 361 2.90 -4.04 -15.55
C PHE A 361 4.27 -3.65 -14.98
N GLU A 362 4.44 -2.43 -14.46
CA GLU A 362 5.71 -1.96 -13.89
C GLU A 362 6.12 -2.76 -12.64
N ILE A 363 5.15 -3.03 -11.74
CA ILE A 363 5.38 -3.81 -10.53
C ILE A 363 5.61 -5.28 -10.87
N ARG A 364 4.82 -5.90 -11.78
CA ARG A 364 5.09 -7.26 -12.28
C ARG A 364 6.46 -7.37 -12.92
N SER A 365 6.83 -6.39 -13.75
CA SER A 365 8.15 -6.34 -14.38
C SER A 365 9.26 -6.24 -13.35
N ALA A 366 9.04 -5.54 -12.23
CA ALA A 366 10.02 -5.51 -11.14
C ALA A 366 10.06 -6.84 -10.36
N LEU A 367 8.91 -7.45 -10.08
CA LEU A 367 8.78 -8.72 -9.35
C LEU A 367 9.38 -9.89 -10.14
N ALA A 368 9.34 -9.84 -11.48
CA ALA A 368 10.01 -10.82 -12.32
C ALA A 368 11.52 -10.92 -12.01
N PHE A 369 12.14 -9.85 -11.50
CA PHE A 369 13.55 -9.81 -11.12
C PHE A 369 13.76 -9.95 -9.59
N ARG A 370 12.88 -10.67 -8.89
CA ARG A 370 13.00 -10.92 -7.43
C ARG A 370 14.37 -11.48 -7.00
N HIS A 371 15.05 -12.18 -7.90
CA HIS A 371 16.42 -12.69 -7.76
C HIS A 371 17.48 -11.60 -8.08
N ARG A 372 17.41 -10.44 -7.42
CA ARG A 372 18.31 -9.30 -7.69
C ARG A 372 19.78 -9.58 -7.34
N ALA A 373 20.00 -10.39 -6.31
CA ALA A 373 21.35 -10.71 -5.84
C ALA A 373 22.15 -11.46 -6.91
N GLU A 374 21.46 -12.28 -7.69
CA GLU A 374 21.97 -13.11 -8.75
C GLU A 374 22.37 -12.28 -9.97
N PHE A 375 21.54 -11.31 -10.36
CA PHE A 375 21.91 -10.31 -11.39
C PHE A 375 23.13 -9.51 -10.96
N SER A 376 23.19 -9.07 -9.70
CA SER A 376 24.36 -8.36 -9.16
C SER A 376 25.61 -9.24 -9.13
N ALA A 377 25.48 -10.51 -8.73
CA ALA A 377 26.60 -11.45 -8.63
C ALA A 377 27.15 -11.87 -10.00
N LEU A 378 26.31 -11.97 -11.03
CA LEU A 378 26.73 -12.16 -12.42
C LEU A 378 27.21 -10.86 -13.10
N GLY A 379 27.24 -9.73 -12.40
CA GLY A 379 27.76 -8.47 -12.92
C GLY A 379 26.82 -7.74 -13.90
N PHE A 380 25.52 -8.07 -13.94
CA PHE A 380 24.53 -7.27 -14.65
C PHE A 380 24.27 -5.92 -13.96
N MET A 381 24.58 -5.83 -12.67
CA MET A 381 24.45 -4.60 -11.88
C MET A 381 25.69 -4.38 -11.00
N PRO A 382 26.17 -3.13 -10.85
CA PRO A 382 27.28 -2.81 -9.94
C PRO A 382 26.95 -3.08 -8.46
N SER A 383 25.68 -2.93 -8.05
CA SER A 383 25.20 -3.22 -6.71
C SER A 383 23.74 -3.69 -6.78
N LEU A 384 23.14 -4.03 -5.63
CA LEU A 384 21.72 -4.45 -5.59
C LEU A 384 20.75 -3.30 -5.94
N THR A 385 21.16 -2.06 -5.68
CA THR A 385 20.33 -0.86 -5.90
C THR A 385 20.69 -0.15 -7.19
N ASP A 386 21.97 -0.13 -7.56
CA ASP A 386 22.46 0.67 -8.67
C ASP A 386 22.27 -0.07 -9.99
N GLY A 387 21.61 0.58 -10.95
CA GLY A 387 21.41 0.03 -12.29
C GLY A 387 20.22 -0.92 -12.43
N PHE A 388 19.49 -1.25 -11.35
CA PHE A 388 18.33 -2.16 -11.43
C PHE A 388 17.26 -1.71 -12.42
N LYS A 389 16.86 -0.43 -12.36
CA LYS A 389 15.89 0.13 -13.32
C LYS A 389 16.39 0.00 -14.76
N SER A 390 17.65 0.32 -15.01
CA SER A 390 18.27 0.21 -16.35
C SER A 390 18.31 -1.24 -16.85
N LEU A 391 18.67 -2.19 -15.98
CA LEU A 391 18.62 -3.62 -16.25
C LEU A 391 17.21 -4.06 -16.64
N ARG A 392 16.23 -3.80 -15.77
CA ARG A 392 14.84 -4.18 -15.97
C ARG A 392 14.31 -3.61 -17.28
N ASP A 393 14.50 -2.32 -17.51
CA ASP A 393 13.97 -1.62 -18.68
C ASP A 393 14.63 -2.15 -19.96
N ARG A 394 15.95 -2.38 -19.96
CA ARG A 394 16.68 -2.93 -21.12
C ARG A 394 16.30 -4.37 -21.44
N VAL A 395 16.15 -5.23 -20.43
CA VAL A 395 15.71 -6.62 -20.62
C VAL A 395 14.25 -6.66 -21.08
N THR A 396 13.38 -5.87 -20.47
CA THR A 396 11.95 -5.82 -20.84
C THR A 396 11.77 -5.30 -22.27
N GLU A 397 12.53 -4.27 -22.66
CA GLU A 397 12.51 -3.75 -24.03
C GLU A 397 13.12 -4.74 -25.02
N GLY A 398 14.27 -5.32 -24.71
CA GLY A 398 14.89 -6.35 -25.56
C GLY A 398 13.99 -7.55 -25.79
N ALA A 399 13.22 -7.95 -24.78
CA ALA A 399 12.29 -9.07 -24.86
C ALA A 399 11.17 -8.81 -25.87
N ARG A 400 10.79 -7.56 -26.15
CA ARG A 400 9.77 -7.25 -27.16
C ARG A 400 10.22 -7.58 -28.58
N HIS A 401 11.53 -7.62 -28.82
CA HIS A 401 12.14 -7.84 -30.14
C HIS A 401 12.59 -9.29 -30.34
N VAL A 402 12.54 -10.12 -29.30
CA VAL A 402 12.92 -11.53 -29.36
C VAL A 402 11.68 -12.41 -29.46
N ARG A 403 11.66 -13.29 -30.46
CA ARG A 403 10.55 -14.26 -30.60
C ARG A 403 10.58 -15.23 -29.43
N GLY A 404 9.46 -15.34 -28.71
CA GLY A 404 9.29 -16.30 -27.64
C GLY A 404 9.16 -17.73 -28.16
N THR A 405 9.71 -18.67 -27.41
CA THR A 405 9.37 -20.08 -27.53
C THR A 405 8.15 -20.33 -26.66
N SER A 406 7.04 -20.70 -27.29
CA SER A 406 5.81 -21.05 -26.59
C SER A 406 5.97 -22.37 -25.83
N ARG A 407 5.43 -22.40 -24.61
CA ARG A 407 5.35 -23.56 -23.75
C ARG A 407 3.99 -23.58 -23.06
N ILE A 408 3.46 -24.77 -22.81
CA ILE A 408 2.22 -24.95 -22.04
C ILE A 408 2.61 -25.58 -20.71
N LEU A 409 2.12 -25.01 -19.61
CA LEU A 409 2.37 -25.49 -18.27
C LEU A 409 1.05 -25.55 -17.48
N GLY A 410 0.60 -26.75 -17.16
CA GLY A 410 -0.74 -26.98 -16.61
C GLY A 410 -1.81 -26.42 -17.56
N ALA A 411 -2.56 -25.42 -17.08
CA ALA A 411 -3.56 -24.69 -17.86
C ALA A 411 -3.07 -23.33 -18.38
N THR A 412 -1.82 -22.94 -18.12
CA THR A 412 -1.29 -21.61 -18.43
C THR A 412 -0.34 -21.69 -19.61
N HIS A 413 -0.55 -20.83 -20.61
CA HIS A 413 0.40 -20.67 -21.70
C HIS A 413 1.53 -19.72 -21.29
N MET A 414 2.75 -20.02 -21.71
CA MET A 414 3.94 -19.24 -21.39
C MET A 414 4.79 -19.02 -22.63
N GLU A 415 5.49 -17.88 -22.65
CA GLU A 415 6.53 -17.59 -23.63
C GLU A 415 7.86 -17.36 -22.93
N VAL A 416 8.88 -18.10 -23.39
CA VAL A 416 10.25 -17.95 -22.92
C VAL A 416 11.06 -17.23 -24.00
N ARG A 417 11.70 -16.12 -23.61
CA ARG A 417 12.57 -15.32 -24.49
C ARG A 417 13.98 -15.33 -23.94
N LEU A 418 14.95 -15.63 -24.80
CA LEU A 418 16.37 -15.62 -24.45
C LEU A 418 17.02 -14.34 -24.96
N LEU A 419 17.55 -13.53 -24.04
CA LEU A 419 18.29 -12.32 -24.37
C LEU A 419 19.77 -12.54 -24.13
N SER A 420 20.58 -12.50 -25.19
CA SER A 420 22.02 -12.71 -25.10
C SER A 420 22.79 -11.37 -25.05
N PHE A 421 23.76 -11.31 -24.15
CA PHE A 421 24.67 -10.19 -23.87
C PHE A 421 26.12 -10.71 -23.85
N GLY A 422 26.60 -11.17 -25.01
CA GLY A 422 27.88 -11.87 -25.11
C GLY A 422 27.78 -13.29 -24.54
N GLU A 423 28.66 -13.65 -23.60
CA GLU A 423 28.60 -14.95 -22.92
C GLU A 423 27.56 -15.02 -21.79
N TYR A 424 26.79 -13.95 -21.57
CA TYR A 424 25.78 -13.84 -20.52
C TYR A 424 24.40 -13.73 -21.12
N GLU A 425 23.41 -14.33 -20.48
CA GLU A 425 22.06 -14.40 -21.02
C GLU A 425 21.02 -14.10 -19.93
N VAL A 426 19.85 -13.65 -20.35
CA VAL A 426 18.69 -13.50 -19.48
C VAL A 426 17.52 -14.25 -20.10
N TYR A 427 17.02 -15.25 -19.37
CA TYR A 427 15.74 -15.88 -19.67
C TYR A 427 14.63 -15.01 -19.14
N TYR A 428 13.78 -14.51 -20.03
CA TYR A 428 12.63 -13.70 -19.71
C TYR A 428 11.35 -14.47 -20.01
N VAL A 429 10.60 -14.80 -18.96
CA VAL A 429 9.39 -15.62 -19.02
C VAL A 429 8.17 -14.75 -18.83
N THR A 430 7.23 -14.85 -19.76
CA THR A 430 5.91 -14.22 -19.65
C THR A 430 4.83 -15.28 -19.65
N GLY A 431 3.81 -15.13 -18.81
CA GLY A 431 2.65 -16.00 -18.74
C GLY A 431 1.41 -15.33 -19.33
N GLU A 432 0.58 -16.10 -20.01
CA GLU A 432 -0.72 -15.67 -20.50
C GLU A 432 -1.65 -15.39 -19.32
N VAL A 433 -2.30 -14.24 -19.37
CA VAL A 433 -3.41 -13.85 -18.53
C VAL A 433 -4.57 -13.54 -19.44
N ILE A 434 -5.69 -14.23 -19.21
CA ILE A 434 -6.94 -14.01 -19.94
C ILE A 434 -7.82 -13.15 -19.04
N ASP A 435 -8.12 -11.95 -19.50
CA ASP A 435 -9.10 -11.07 -18.88
C ASP A 435 -10.13 -10.59 -19.90
N ASP A 436 -11.04 -9.70 -19.49
CA ASP A 436 -12.12 -9.17 -20.33
C ASP A 436 -11.63 -8.50 -21.62
N THR A 437 -10.35 -8.10 -21.69
CA THR A 437 -9.74 -7.47 -22.88
C THR A 437 -9.06 -8.48 -23.81
N GLY A 438 -9.05 -9.76 -23.43
CA GLY A 438 -8.46 -10.87 -24.16
C GLY A 438 -7.20 -11.42 -23.50
N SER A 439 -6.51 -12.29 -24.23
CA SER A 439 -5.23 -12.87 -23.79
C SER A 439 -4.10 -11.85 -23.89
N ARG A 440 -3.35 -11.67 -22.80
CA ARG A 440 -2.10 -10.89 -22.77
C ARG A 440 -0.99 -11.64 -22.04
N TYR A 441 0.25 -11.45 -22.50
CA TYR A 441 1.42 -12.04 -21.84
C TYR A 441 2.05 -11.05 -20.88
N LEU A 442 2.14 -11.43 -19.61
CA LEU A 442 2.68 -10.59 -18.55
C LEU A 442 3.95 -11.19 -17.94
N PRO A 443 4.91 -10.37 -17.49
CA PRO A 443 6.17 -10.86 -16.93
C PRO A 443 5.93 -11.70 -15.68
N VAL A 444 6.59 -12.85 -15.62
CA VAL A 444 6.52 -13.79 -14.49
C VAL A 444 7.88 -13.93 -13.82
N MET A 445 8.94 -14.07 -14.63
CA MET A 445 10.28 -14.35 -14.12
C MET A 445 11.35 -13.87 -15.09
N ALA A 446 12.44 -13.35 -14.54
CA ALA A 446 13.68 -13.06 -15.24
C ALA A 446 14.83 -13.77 -14.51
N VAL A 447 15.60 -14.58 -15.23
CA VAL A 447 16.69 -15.39 -14.67
C VAL A 447 17.99 -15.07 -15.42
N PRO A 448 19.03 -14.57 -14.73
CA PRO A 448 20.33 -14.33 -15.35
C PRO A 448 21.16 -15.62 -15.41
N PHE A 449 21.97 -15.75 -16.45
CA PHE A 449 22.78 -16.93 -16.67
C PHE A 449 24.04 -16.64 -17.52
N SER A 450 24.91 -17.65 -17.71
CA SER A 450 26.05 -17.58 -18.63
C SER A 450 26.03 -18.75 -19.61
N SER A 451 26.28 -18.50 -20.89
CA SER A 451 26.25 -19.51 -21.97
C SER A 451 27.26 -20.67 -21.82
N ARG A 452 28.28 -20.53 -20.96
CA ARG A 452 29.25 -21.59 -20.67
C ARG A 452 28.82 -22.37 -19.42
N THR A 453 27.99 -23.39 -19.64
CA THR A 453 27.44 -24.27 -18.61
C THR A 453 28.24 -25.57 -18.50
N GLN A 454 28.13 -26.23 -17.36
CA GLN A 454 28.51 -27.64 -17.23
C GLN A 454 27.26 -28.51 -17.34
N THR A 455 27.32 -29.53 -18.18
CA THR A 455 26.23 -30.48 -18.35
C THR A 455 26.37 -31.64 -17.39
N TRP A 456 25.29 -31.94 -16.68
CA TRP A 456 25.19 -33.04 -15.73
C TRP A 456 24.01 -33.93 -16.05
N ILE A 457 24.10 -35.19 -15.61
CA ILE A 457 22.97 -36.10 -15.64
C ILE A 457 22.48 -36.24 -14.20
N GLY A 458 21.29 -35.75 -13.91
CA GLY A 458 20.63 -35.87 -12.61
C GLY A 458 19.47 -36.84 -12.63
N SER A 459 18.91 -37.11 -11.46
CA SER A 459 17.61 -37.76 -11.29
C SER A 459 16.92 -37.11 -10.10
N LEU A 460 15.59 -37.02 -10.15
CA LEU A 460 14.82 -36.46 -9.03
C LEU A 460 14.80 -37.44 -7.87
N ASP A 461 15.14 -36.95 -6.69
CA ASP A 461 14.93 -37.67 -5.45
C ASP A 461 13.45 -37.53 -5.08
N GLY A 462 12.71 -38.65 -5.07
CA GLY A 462 11.27 -38.69 -4.82
C GLY A 462 10.84 -38.31 -3.40
N SER A 463 11.75 -37.78 -2.58
CA SER A 463 11.58 -37.44 -1.17
C SER A 463 11.44 -35.93 -0.94
N SER A 464 10.60 -35.24 -1.73
CA SER A 464 10.21 -33.85 -1.40
C SER A 464 9.37 -33.85 -0.11
N PRO A 465 9.73 -33.09 0.94
CA PRO A 465 8.89 -32.98 2.12
C PRO A 465 7.56 -32.33 1.72
N ARG A 466 6.45 -33.06 1.88
CA ARG A 466 5.10 -32.55 1.61
C ARG A 466 4.80 -31.37 2.52
N SER A 467 4.93 -30.14 2.02
CA SER A 467 4.46 -28.93 2.72
C SER A 467 2.95 -28.72 2.46
N PRO A 468 2.11 -28.50 3.49
CA PRO A 468 0.68 -28.22 3.33
C PRO A 468 0.37 -26.91 2.59
N THR A 469 1.34 -26.00 2.46
CA THR A 469 1.14 -24.64 1.91
C THR A 469 1.76 -24.41 0.53
N ARG A 470 2.21 -25.48 -0.15
CA ARG A 470 2.81 -25.49 -1.50
C ARG A 470 4.03 -24.57 -1.68
N GLU A 471 5.20 -25.12 -1.39
CA GLU A 471 6.44 -24.82 -2.10
C GLU A 471 7.17 -26.15 -2.30
N ASP A 472 7.09 -26.68 -3.52
CA ASP A 472 7.65 -27.98 -3.86
C ASP A 472 9.15 -27.83 -4.10
N VAL A 473 9.96 -28.57 -3.33
CA VAL A 473 11.42 -28.60 -3.48
C VAL A 473 11.78 -29.79 -4.37
N ALA A 474 12.57 -29.55 -5.42
CA ALA A 474 13.17 -30.60 -6.24
C ALA A 474 14.59 -30.87 -5.77
N ILE A 475 14.82 -32.02 -5.14
CA ILE A 475 16.18 -32.49 -4.88
C ILE A 475 16.64 -33.27 -6.11
N VAL A 476 17.76 -32.87 -6.69
CA VAL A 476 18.38 -33.60 -7.81
C VAL A 476 19.62 -34.33 -7.32
N ARG A 477 19.70 -35.63 -7.60
CA ARG A 477 20.93 -36.43 -7.42
C ARG A 477 21.66 -36.56 -8.74
N PHE A 478 22.89 -36.05 -8.79
CA PHE A 478 23.74 -36.17 -9.97
C PHE A 478 24.40 -37.54 -10.06
N ARG A 479 24.26 -38.18 -11.21
CA ARG A 479 24.83 -39.49 -11.51
C ARG A 479 26.33 -39.47 -11.31
N GLY A 480 26.83 -40.38 -10.48
CA GLY A 480 28.26 -40.50 -10.18
C GLY A 480 28.75 -39.56 -9.09
N ASN A 481 27.87 -38.75 -8.49
CA ASN A 481 28.14 -37.90 -7.33
C ASN A 481 27.03 -38.07 -6.27
N ASP A 482 26.54 -39.30 -6.09
CA ASP A 482 25.35 -39.61 -5.30
C ASP A 482 25.46 -39.25 -3.80
N LEU A 483 26.68 -38.96 -3.33
CA LEU A 483 27.02 -38.59 -1.95
C LEU A 483 27.09 -37.08 -1.70
N VAL A 484 27.03 -36.25 -2.74
CA VAL A 484 27.04 -34.78 -2.63
C VAL A 484 25.63 -34.26 -2.91
N PRO A 485 24.78 -34.04 -1.88
CA PRO A 485 23.48 -33.42 -2.09
C PRO A 485 23.68 -31.95 -2.47
N LEU A 486 23.18 -31.54 -3.64
CA LEU A 486 23.26 -30.15 -4.10
C LEU A 486 21.85 -29.55 -4.16
N GLY A 487 21.69 -28.37 -3.56
CA GLY A 487 20.51 -27.54 -3.77
C GLY A 487 20.60 -26.87 -5.13
N VAL A 488 19.65 -27.16 -6.02
CA VAL A 488 19.66 -26.67 -7.40
C VAL A 488 18.31 -26.03 -7.71
N GLN A 489 18.33 -24.80 -8.19
CA GLN A 489 17.13 -24.17 -8.74
C GLN A 489 16.96 -24.64 -10.19
N LEU A 490 15.83 -25.29 -10.48
CA LEU A 490 15.49 -25.77 -11.82
C LEU A 490 14.83 -24.66 -12.64
N ALA A 491 15.58 -24.10 -13.59
CA ALA A 491 15.06 -23.24 -14.64
C ALA A 491 14.40 -24.08 -15.74
N ASN A 492 13.44 -23.48 -16.46
CA ASN A 492 12.55 -24.09 -17.46
C ASN A 492 11.35 -24.91 -16.94
N TYR A 493 11.24 -25.15 -15.64
CA TYR A 493 10.05 -25.75 -15.03
C TYR A 493 9.48 -24.84 -13.92
N PRO A 494 8.57 -23.93 -14.28
CA PRO A 494 7.78 -23.16 -13.32
C PRO A 494 6.95 -24.03 -12.35
N GLU A 495 6.82 -25.33 -12.62
CA GLU A 495 6.32 -26.35 -11.68
C GLU A 495 7.49 -27.12 -11.09
N VAL A 496 7.75 -26.94 -9.80
CA VAL A 496 7.93 -28.12 -8.97
C VAL A 496 6.53 -28.40 -8.44
N GLY A 497 6.00 -29.60 -8.69
CA GLY A 497 4.59 -29.96 -8.44
C GLY A 497 4.38 -31.47 -8.51
N PRO A 498 3.17 -32.00 -8.21
CA PRO A 498 2.91 -33.45 -8.15
C PRO A 498 3.18 -34.20 -9.47
N SER A 499 3.04 -33.52 -10.61
CA SER A 499 3.39 -33.95 -11.97
C SER A 499 4.90 -34.15 -12.14
N PHE A 500 5.70 -33.28 -11.53
CA PHE A 500 7.16 -33.33 -11.54
C PHE A 500 7.73 -34.52 -10.74
N ALA A 501 7.05 -34.90 -9.65
CA ALA A 501 7.42 -36.05 -8.81
C ALA A 501 7.25 -37.43 -9.50
N GLN A 502 6.53 -37.49 -10.62
CA GLN A 502 6.30 -38.72 -11.38
C GLN A 502 7.40 -39.00 -12.43
N ARG A 503 8.39 -38.10 -12.58
CA ARG A 503 9.50 -38.28 -13.51
C ARG A 503 10.55 -39.22 -12.91
N HIS A 504 10.60 -40.45 -13.41
CA HIS A 504 11.54 -41.49 -12.95
C HIS A 504 12.82 -41.60 -13.82
N GLY A 505 13.01 -40.73 -14.81
CA GLY A 505 14.11 -40.80 -15.78
C GLY A 505 15.33 -39.90 -15.44
N PRO A 506 16.52 -40.21 -15.98
CA PRO A 506 17.67 -39.31 -15.92
C PRO A 506 17.38 -37.98 -16.66
N LEU A 507 17.89 -36.88 -16.13
CA LEU A 507 17.68 -35.52 -16.61
C LEU A 507 19.03 -34.91 -17.00
N THR A 508 19.15 -34.41 -18.22
CA THR A 508 20.28 -33.57 -18.61
C THR A 508 20.06 -32.16 -18.05
N LEU A 509 21.03 -31.67 -17.28
CA LEU A 509 20.96 -30.42 -16.54
C LEU A 509 22.19 -29.58 -16.86
N GLU A 510 21.98 -28.37 -17.36
CA GLU A 510 23.06 -27.42 -17.56
C GLU A 510 23.20 -26.54 -16.34
N THR A 511 24.25 -26.70 -15.54
CA THR A 511 24.44 -25.95 -14.29
C THR A 511 25.44 -24.80 -14.40
N ILE A 512 25.17 -23.75 -13.64
CA ILE A 512 26.14 -22.68 -13.34
C ILE A 512 26.06 -22.35 -11.86
N ALA A 513 27.23 -22.18 -11.24
CA ALA A 513 27.33 -21.67 -9.89
C ALA A 513 27.75 -20.19 -9.88
N VAL A 514 27.06 -19.37 -9.09
CA VAL A 514 27.34 -17.93 -8.94
C VAL A 514 27.52 -17.61 -7.46
N ALA A 515 28.67 -17.06 -7.08
CA ALA A 515 28.93 -16.67 -5.70
C ALA A 515 28.66 -15.17 -5.47
N ALA A 516 27.82 -14.86 -4.48
CA ALA A 516 27.54 -13.48 -4.08
C ALA A 516 28.77 -12.82 -3.44
N LYS A 517 29.55 -13.61 -2.68
CA LYS A 517 30.84 -13.24 -2.10
C LYS A 517 31.70 -14.50 -1.97
N GLY A 518 33.00 -14.37 -2.19
CA GLY A 518 33.97 -15.45 -2.04
C GLY A 518 35.21 -15.03 -1.28
N GLN A 519 35.91 -16.02 -0.73
CA GLN A 519 37.21 -15.85 -0.09
C GLN A 519 38.18 -16.92 -0.61
N VAL A 520 39.40 -16.50 -0.92
CA VAL A 520 40.48 -17.40 -1.31
C VAL A 520 41.29 -17.75 -0.07
N LEU A 521 41.35 -19.04 0.24
CA LEU A 521 42.09 -19.60 1.36
C LEU A 521 43.40 -20.20 0.87
N THR A 522 44.51 -19.86 1.53
CA THR A 522 45.83 -20.39 1.18
C THR A 522 45.94 -21.89 1.53
N PRO A 523 46.84 -22.64 0.89
CA PRO A 523 46.96 -24.09 1.05
C PRO A 523 47.43 -24.52 2.45
N ARG A 524 47.87 -23.58 3.29
CA ARG A 524 48.40 -23.85 4.63
C ARG A 524 47.30 -24.13 5.67
N LEU A 525 46.03 -23.92 5.34
CA LEU A 525 44.89 -24.35 6.14
C LEU A 525 44.64 -25.86 5.93
N ARG A 526 45.55 -26.70 6.44
CA ARG A 526 45.52 -28.19 6.35
C ARG A 526 44.28 -28.87 6.97
N GLN A 527 43.31 -28.11 7.47
CA GLN A 527 42.11 -28.60 8.15
C GLN A 527 40.81 -28.36 7.37
N ALA A 528 40.85 -27.60 6.27
CA ALA A 528 39.67 -27.35 5.45
C ALA A 528 39.44 -28.55 4.51
N ARG A 529 38.51 -29.44 4.86
CA ARG A 529 38.07 -30.51 3.96
C ARG A 529 37.09 -29.92 2.94
N PRO A 530 37.25 -30.17 1.62
CA PRO A 530 36.26 -29.74 0.65
C PRO A 530 34.90 -30.31 1.04
N GLU A 531 33.95 -29.41 1.26
CA GLU A 531 32.63 -29.75 1.75
C GLU A 531 31.62 -28.77 1.17
N VAL A 532 30.43 -29.29 0.90
CA VAL A 532 29.24 -28.46 0.74
C VAL A 532 28.52 -28.51 2.08
N LYS A 533 28.47 -27.38 2.78
CA LYS A 533 27.70 -27.26 4.03
C LYS A 533 26.40 -26.51 3.74
N ASP A 534 25.38 -26.88 4.50
CA ASP A 534 23.99 -26.42 4.40
C ASP A 534 23.15 -27.19 3.38
N PHE A 535 22.14 -27.87 3.93
CA PHE A 535 21.02 -28.42 3.19
C PHE A 535 20.05 -27.30 2.81
N LEU A 536 19.19 -27.57 1.84
CA LEU A 536 17.92 -26.87 1.68
C LEU A 536 17.10 -27.06 2.97
N ALA A 537 17.26 -26.14 3.91
CA ALA A 537 16.44 -26.03 5.09
C ALA A 537 15.72 -24.66 5.08
N PRO A 538 14.47 -24.60 5.57
CA PRO A 538 13.72 -23.36 5.69
C PRO A 538 14.51 -22.31 6.48
N MET A 539 14.82 -21.15 5.88
CA MET A 539 15.32 -19.98 6.62
C MET A 539 14.14 -19.25 7.30
N ASP A 540 13.75 -19.76 8.47
CA ASP A 540 12.96 -19.18 9.57
C ASP A 540 11.78 -18.19 9.32
N GLY A 541 10.64 -18.47 9.97
CA GLY A 541 10.01 -17.49 10.88
C GLY A 541 8.68 -16.79 10.57
N GLN A 542 8.06 -16.91 9.38
CA GLN A 542 6.70 -16.37 9.16
C GLN A 542 5.75 -17.40 8.53
N ASP A 543 4.54 -17.50 9.10
CA ASP A 543 3.47 -18.47 8.85
C ASP A 543 2.84 -18.42 7.43
N THR A 544 3.59 -18.05 6.39
CA THR A 544 3.09 -18.00 5.00
C THR A 544 3.98 -18.71 3.98
N GLY A 545 4.93 -19.54 4.40
CA GLY A 545 5.88 -20.22 3.51
C GLY A 545 7.26 -19.56 3.58
N VAL A 546 8.30 -20.39 3.65
CA VAL A 546 9.64 -20.01 4.10
C VAL A 546 10.56 -19.79 2.90
N PRO A 547 11.47 -18.79 2.89
CA PRO A 547 12.49 -18.72 1.86
C PRO A 547 13.36 -20.00 1.82
N LEU A 548 13.33 -20.68 0.67
CA LEU A 548 14.29 -21.71 0.28
C LEU A 548 15.61 -21.00 -0.03
N SER A 549 16.72 -21.34 0.66
CA SER A 549 18.04 -20.86 0.25
C SER A 549 18.54 -21.70 -0.93
N PRO A 550 18.67 -21.15 -2.15
CA PRO A 550 19.30 -21.85 -3.26
C PRO A 550 20.84 -21.73 -3.20
N TYR A 551 21.38 -21.17 -2.11
CA TYR A 551 22.80 -21.01 -1.89
C TYR A 551 23.37 -22.21 -1.14
N ALA A 552 24.37 -22.83 -1.75
CA ALA A 552 25.22 -23.85 -1.13
C ALA A 552 26.50 -23.19 -0.61
N SER A 553 26.88 -23.47 0.64
CA SER A 553 28.22 -23.12 1.12
C SER A 553 29.22 -24.00 0.39
N VAL A 554 29.97 -23.46 -0.56
CA VAL A 554 30.99 -24.21 -1.30
C VAL A 554 32.34 -24.03 -0.66
N LEU A 555 33.08 -25.12 -0.47
CA LEU A 555 34.52 -25.13 -0.22
C LEU A 555 35.17 -26.12 -1.19
N GLY A 556 36.00 -25.61 -2.10
CA GLY A 556 36.63 -26.43 -3.15
C GLY A 556 38.06 -26.02 -3.44
N LEU A 557 38.83 -26.96 -3.98
CA LEU A 557 40.19 -26.73 -4.48
C LEU A 557 40.11 -26.02 -5.83
N ILE A 558 40.87 -24.95 -6.02
CA ILE A 558 40.94 -24.23 -7.29
C ILE A 558 41.80 -25.01 -8.29
N GLU A 559 41.17 -25.55 -9.33
CA GLU A 559 41.81 -26.26 -10.44
C GLU A 559 41.95 -25.38 -11.69
N LYS A 560 41.15 -24.33 -11.82
CA LYS A 560 41.15 -23.43 -12.99
C LYS A 560 40.79 -22.01 -12.59
N VAL A 561 41.43 -21.01 -13.21
CA VAL A 561 41.11 -19.58 -13.03
C VAL A 561 41.12 -18.89 -14.39
N GLU A 562 40.04 -18.19 -14.69
CA GLU A 562 39.90 -17.32 -15.86
C GLU A 562 39.32 -15.96 -15.43
N GLU A 563 39.63 -14.92 -16.20
CA GLU A 563 38.99 -13.62 -16.08
C GLU A 563 37.92 -13.46 -17.14
N THR A 564 36.78 -12.90 -16.76
CA THR A 564 35.72 -12.52 -17.70
C THR A 564 35.08 -11.20 -17.24
N THR A 565 34.31 -10.57 -18.10
CA THR A 565 33.62 -9.32 -17.82
C THR A 565 32.19 -9.44 -18.31
N ASN A 566 31.22 -9.07 -17.48
CA ASN A 566 29.85 -8.93 -17.95
C ASN A 566 29.73 -7.62 -18.74
N PRO A 567 29.46 -7.68 -20.06
CA PRO A 567 29.44 -6.49 -20.91
C PRO A 567 28.26 -5.57 -20.61
N PHE A 568 27.29 -5.99 -19.80
CA PHE A 568 26.13 -5.19 -19.45
C PHE A 568 26.51 -3.96 -18.60
N ALA A 569 27.26 -4.19 -17.51
CA ALA A 569 27.70 -3.13 -16.59
C ALA A 569 29.24 -3.00 -16.54
N ASN A 570 29.95 -3.67 -17.45
CA ASN A 570 31.42 -3.74 -17.50
C ASN A 570 32.04 -4.18 -16.15
N VAL A 571 31.40 -5.14 -15.49
CA VAL A 571 31.83 -5.66 -14.19
C VAL A 571 32.75 -6.86 -14.41
N GLY A 572 33.97 -6.77 -13.87
CA GLY A 572 34.94 -7.86 -13.92
C GLY A 572 34.61 -9.00 -12.95
N LEU A 573 34.72 -10.24 -13.44
CA LEU A 573 34.44 -11.47 -12.71
C LEU A 573 35.63 -12.42 -12.81
N TRP A 574 35.82 -13.21 -11.75
CA TRP A 574 36.62 -14.43 -11.79
C TRP A 574 35.71 -15.60 -12.16
N ARG A 575 36.16 -16.42 -13.10
CA ARG A 575 35.60 -17.74 -13.38
C ARG A 575 36.55 -18.77 -12.79
N ILE A 576 36.10 -19.45 -11.75
CA ILE A 576 36.92 -20.34 -10.94
C ILE A 576 36.40 -21.76 -11.09
N GLY A 577 37.22 -22.66 -11.63
CA GLY A 577 36.94 -24.09 -11.63
C GLY A 577 37.36 -24.69 -10.29
N LEU A 578 36.41 -25.28 -9.58
CA LEU A 578 36.58 -25.89 -8.27
C LEU A 578 36.45 -27.41 -8.35
N ASP A 579 37.29 -28.13 -7.62
CA ASP A 579 37.06 -29.51 -7.24
C ASP A 579 36.55 -29.58 -5.79
N VAL A 580 35.30 -30.00 -5.63
CA VAL A 580 34.61 -30.19 -4.36
C VAL A 580 34.47 -31.69 -4.11
N SER A 581 35.53 -32.31 -3.60
CA SER A 581 35.53 -33.74 -3.28
C SER A 581 35.16 -34.66 -4.47
N GLY A 582 35.71 -34.36 -5.66
CA GLY A 582 35.44 -35.07 -6.92
C GLY A 582 34.31 -34.47 -7.75
N PHE A 583 33.49 -33.58 -7.17
CA PHE A 583 32.51 -32.78 -7.90
C PHE A 583 33.16 -31.52 -8.44
N ARG A 584 33.41 -31.49 -9.75
CA ARG A 584 33.97 -30.32 -10.43
C ARG A 584 32.88 -29.30 -10.75
N CYS A 585 32.98 -28.07 -10.27
CA CYS A 585 32.03 -27.01 -10.64
C CYS A 585 32.74 -25.73 -11.10
N GLU A 586 32.13 -24.97 -12.01
CA GLU A 586 32.57 -23.60 -12.31
C GLU A 586 31.75 -22.61 -11.49
N VAL A 587 32.44 -21.76 -10.71
CA VAL A 587 31.86 -20.67 -9.93
C VAL A 587 32.28 -19.33 -10.52
N LEU A 588 31.29 -18.48 -10.81
CA LEU A 588 31.50 -17.07 -11.14
C LEU A 588 31.42 -16.22 -9.88
N VAL A 589 32.42 -15.39 -9.63
CA VAL A 589 32.44 -14.43 -8.51
C VAL A 589 32.97 -13.08 -8.98
N ARG A 590 32.37 -11.98 -8.53
CA ARG A 590 32.88 -10.65 -8.88
C ARG A 590 34.25 -10.39 -8.28
N LYS A 591 35.12 -9.72 -9.04
CA LYS A 591 36.49 -9.40 -8.58
C LYS A 591 36.50 -8.55 -7.31
N ASP A 592 35.57 -7.59 -7.19
CA ASP A 592 35.42 -6.73 -6.00
C ASP A 592 34.73 -7.42 -4.81
N ARG A 593 34.26 -8.65 -4.99
CA ARG A 593 33.60 -9.47 -3.95
C ARG A 593 34.36 -10.76 -3.66
N CYS A 594 35.60 -10.87 -4.14
CA CYS A 594 36.50 -11.97 -3.90
C CYS A 594 37.65 -11.51 -2.99
N ASP A 595 37.62 -11.93 -1.72
CA ASP A 595 38.66 -11.61 -0.76
C ASP A 595 39.89 -12.51 -1.04
N GLY A 596 40.92 -11.94 -1.66
CA GLY A 596 42.14 -12.63 -2.09
C GLY A 596 42.17 -12.97 -3.58
N LEU A 597 43.37 -13.18 -4.12
CA LEU A 597 43.59 -13.48 -5.54
C LEU A 597 43.41 -14.99 -5.81
N PRO A 598 42.44 -15.41 -6.66
CA PRO A 598 42.29 -16.81 -7.03
C PRO A 598 43.53 -17.33 -7.72
N ALA A 599 44.06 -18.46 -7.23
CA ALA A 599 45.22 -19.11 -7.82
C ALA A 599 45.08 -20.62 -7.69
N LEU A 600 45.71 -21.35 -8.62
CA LEU A 600 45.72 -22.81 -8.61
C LEU A 600 46.22 -23.35 -7.26
N ARG A 601 45.60 -24.45 -6.80
CA ARG A 601 45.89 -25.14 -5.53
C ARG A 601 45.51 -24.38 -4.25
N ASN A 602 45.03 -23.13 -4.34
CA ASN A 602 44.33 -22.50 -3.22
C ASN A 602 42.93 -23.11 -3.09
N HIS A 603 42.26 -22.85 -1.97
CA HIS A 603 40.86 -23.18 -1.81
C HIS A 603 40.01 -21.94 -2.01
N PHE A 604 38.79 -22.12 -2.52
CA PHE A 604 37.76 -21.09 -2.58
C PHE A 604 36.65 -21.47 -1.62
N THR A 605 36.17 -20.50 -0.84
CA THR A 605 34.98 -20.65 -0.01
C THR A 605 33.97 -19.52 -0.25
N GLY A 606 32.68 -19.83 -0.25
CA GLY A 606 31.62 -18.83 -0.41
C GLY A 606 30.22 -19.42 -0.47
N GLN A 607 29.21 -18.55 -0.56
CA GLN A 607 27.82 -18.92 -0.81
C GLN A 607 27.58 -18.88 -2.32
N ALA A 608 27.30 -20.04 -2.92
CA ALA A 608 27.09 -20.17 -4.36
C ALA A 608 25.65 -20.58 -4.68
N TRP A 609 25.00 -19.80 -5.54
CA TRP A 609 23.72 -20.13 -6.15
C TRP A 609 23.95 -21.06 -7.33
N ILE A 610 23.34 -22.25 -7.32
CA ILE A 610 23.44 -23.20 -8.43
C ILE A 610 22.11 -23.24 -9.17
N VAL A 611 22.14 -22.82 -10.43
CA VAL A 611 20.99 -22.87 -11.34
C VAL A 611 21.22 -23.96 -12.34
N ALA A 612 20.21 -24.79 -12.58
CA ALA A 612 20.21 -25.73 -13.67
C ALA A 612 19.12 -25.40 -14.68
N THR A 613 19.46 -25.50 -15.96
CA THR A 613 18.48 -25.46 -17.04
C THR A 613 18.16 -26.88 -17.47
N MET A 614 16.87 -27.21 -17.52
CA MET A 614 16.41 -28.50 -18.04
C MET A 614 16.09 -28.40 -19.52
N GLU A 615 16.44 -29.45 -20.28
CA GLU A 615 15.92 -29.61 -21.63
C GLU A 615 14.39 -29.77 -21.59
N PRO A 616 13.65 -29.07 -22.48
CA PRO A 616 12.21 -29.27 -22.61
C PRO A 616 11.93 -30.72 -23.01
N GLU A 617 10.85 -31.29 -22.50
CA GLU A 617 10.40 -32.59 -22.95
C GLU A 617 10.07 -32.49 -24.45
N SER A 618 10.50 -33.47 -25.25
CA SER A 618 10.04 -33.57 -26.63
C SER A 618 8.55 -33.86 -26.56
N VAL A 619 7.73 -32.82 -26.64
CA VAL A 619 6.28 -32.97 -26.72
C VAL A 619 6.03 -33.79 -27.98
N SER A 620 5.55 -35.03 -27.82
CA SER A 620 4.99 -35.74 -28.96
C SER A 620 3.93 -34.81 -29.54
N THR A 621 4.09 -34.42 -30.80
CA THR A 621 3.29 -33.45 -31.55
C THR A 621 1.83 -33.88 -31.78
N GLY A 622 1.23 -34.65 -30.87
CA GLY A 622 -0.15 -35.10 -30.92
C GLY A 622 -0.95 -34.47 -29.79
N SER A 623 -2.01 -33.74 -30.16
CA SER A 623 -3.01 -33.09 -29.30
C SER A 623 -2.45 -31.91 -28.48
N TYR A 624 -2.77 -30.65 -28.77
CA TYR A 624 -4.09 -30.08 -28.96
C TYR A 624 -4.08 -28.95 -30.00
N ILE A 625 -5.00 -29.02 -30.96
CA ILE A 625 -5.51 -27.87 -31.71
C ILE A 625 -6.86 -27.52 -31.06
N ARG A 626 -6.92 -26.42 -30.31
CA ARG A 626 -7.93 -25.33 -30.39
C ARG A 626 -7.86 -24.41 -29.19
#